data_AF-A0A9X8EDP5-F1
#
_entry.id   AF-A0A9X8EDP5-F1
#
_cell.length_a   1.000
_cell.length_b   1.000
_cell.length_c   1.000
_cell.angle_alpha   90.00
_cell.angle_beta   90.00
_cell.angle_gamma   90.00
#
_symmetry.space_group_name_H-M   'P 1'
#
loop_
_entity.id
_entity.type
_entity.pdbx_description
1 polymer ?
#
loop_
_entity_poly.entity_id
_entity_poly.type
_entity_poly.pdbx_seq_one_letter_code
_entity_poly.pdbx_strand_id
1 'polypeptide(L)'
;MTDSKYERLPHAGDFERVAGTEIVYLSPLPIPTGMPAYSSRNLHRESNEVYLDFAIGQGNFEFMARCGIASVMGVVTCFMLTALLGSWARRHVEPFWSTFSDFMANGFIWGFIACLSLLYAGMFWRVMREVTIHPPIRFNRQRREVAFVPTRGAAPIFVPWESVIACVSAGRTVTEYAVLPAFNLMFCLRQADTGNVLWINVPSGHLGAAIAEWEAIRVYMEEGPASLPPAPDEEFEEGTVAFFHMARQGYRDNFPWWQHWFGFLFVQAFGGWTLPCHISHWVNNRPKAGIPPEVKAWSTPLPAEQHARPSAELLAQSEEVRSTLRRGQTLLDYFNVKFGDPAEPAAEAASGSAPAR
;
A
#
# COMPACT_ATOMS: atom_id res chain seq x y z
N MET A 1 -19.42 -10.10 6.63
CA MET A 1 -20.37 -9.13 7.20
C MET A 1 -21.72 -9.81 7.28
N THR A 2 -22.27 -10.01 8.48
CA THR A 2 -23.68 -10.38 8.68
C THR A 2 -24.58 -9.14 8.91
N ASP A 3 -24.00 -7.97 9.16
CA ASP A 3 -24.74 -6.72 9.30
C ASP A 3 -24.22 -5.69 8.29
N SER A 4 -24.78 -5.69 7.07
CA SER A 4 -24.68 -4.57 6.13
C SER A 4 -25.69 -3.52 6.59
N LYS A 5 -25.29 -2.25 6.70
CA LYS A 5 -26.18 -1.13 7.07
C LYS A 5 -27.44 -1.07 6.19
N TYR A 6 -27.35 -1.57 4.97
CA TYR A 6 -28.39 -1.46 3.96
C TYR A 6 -29.12 -2.78 3.68
N GLU A 7 -28.79 -3.90 4.37
CA GLU A 7 -29.32 -5.25 4.10
C GLU A 7 -29.19 -5.72 2.64
N ARG A 8 -28.43 -4.99 1.82
CA ARG A 8 -28.13 -5.22 0.40
C ARG A 8 -26.63 -5.11 0.15
N LEU A 9 -26.21 -5.45 -1.08
CA LEU A 9 -24.86 -5.14 -1.53
C LEU A 9 -24.66 -3.61 -1.61
N PRO A 10 -23.49 -3.09 -1.20
CA PRO A 10 -23.19 -1.67 -1.32
C PRO A 10 -23.30 -1.20 -2.78
N HIS A 11 -23.77 0.02 -2.99
CA HIS A 11 -23.79 0.71 -4.29
C HIS A 11 -22.88 1.95 -4.26
N ALA A 12 -22.49 2.44 -5.44
CA ALA A 12 -21.78 3.71 -5.54
C ALA A 12 -22.59 4.83 -4.85
N GLY A 13 -21.93 5.59 -3.97
CA GLY A 13 -22.54 6.63 -3.15
C GLY A 13 -22.96 6.21 -1.75
N ASP A 14 -22.98 4.90 -1.43
CA ASP A 14 -23.25 4.45 -0.07
C ASP A 14 -22.13 4.95 0.89
N PHE A 15 -22.54 5.32 2.10
CA PHE A 15 -21.64 5.84 3.13
C PHE A 15 -21.85 5.11 4.45
N GLU A 16 -20.76 4.57 4.99
CA GLU A 16 -20.75 3.80 6.22
C GLU A 16 -19.75 4.38 7.21
N ARG A 17 -20.10 4.33 8.50
CA ARG A 17 -19.19 4.66 9.59
C ARG A 17 -19.06 3.47 10.51
N VAL A 18 -17.86 2.91 10.56
CA VAL A 18 -17.57 1.70 11.34
C VAL A 18 -16.39 2.00 12.25
N ALA A 19 -16.62 1.94 13.57
CA ALA A 19 -15.58 2.11 14.59
C ALA A 19 -14.66 3.35 14.39
N GLY A 20 -15.24 4.49 14.00
CA GLY A 20 -14.50 5.74 13.77
C GLY A 20 -13.80 5.84 12.40
N THR A 21 -14.01 4.88 11.51
CA THR A 21 -13.59 4.92 10.11
C THR A 21 -14.80 5.24 9.22
N GLU A 22 -14.65 6.23 8.36
CA GLU A 22 -15.64 6.64 7.37
C GLU A 22 -15.33 5.96 6.04
N ILE A 23 -16.30 5.27 5.43
CA ILE A 23 -16.13 4.50 4.20
C ILE A 23 -17.12 5.03 3.16
N VAL A 24 -16.62 5.42 1.99
CA VAL A 24 -17.42 5.81 0.82
C VAL A 24 -17.27 4.77 -0.27
N TYR A 25 -18.38 4.23 -0.76
CA TYR A 25 -18.38 3.29 -1.87
C TYR A 25 -18.39 4.04 -3.22
N LEU A 26 -17.46 3.68 -4.10
CA LEU A 26 -17.29 4.24 -5.45
C LEU A 26 -17.80 3.28 -6.54
N SER A 27 -17.97 2.01 -6.21
CA SER A 27 -18.42 0.93 -7.12
C SER A 27 -19.09 -0.16 -6.27
N PRO A 28 -20.06 -0.96 -6.75
CA PRO A 28 -20.34 -1.43 -8.12
C PRO A 28 -20.86 -0.34 -9.07
N LEU A 29 -20.76 -0.62 -10.38
CA LEU A 29 -20.90 0.35 -11.48
C LEU A 29 -19.88 1.49 -11.38
N PRO A 30 -18.69 1.34 -11.98
CA PRO A 30 -17.56 2.24 -11.77
C PRO A 30 -17.77 3.57 -12.51
N ILE A 31 -18.46 4.49 -11.86
CA ILE A 31 -18.74 5.85 -12.33
C ILE A 31 -17.52 6.78 -12.20
N PRO A 32 -17.43 7.85 -13.01
CA PRO A 32 -16.32 8.79 -12.94
C PRO A 32 -16.38 9.66 -11.67
N THR A 33 -15.31 9.69 -10.89
CA THR A 33 -15.25 10.50 -9.66
C THR A 33 -14.85 11.95 -9.87
N GLY A 34 -14.32 12.30 -11.05
CA GLY A 34 -13.85 13.65 -11.38
C GLY A 34 -12.45 13.99 -10.85
N MET A 35 -11.83 13.09 -10.07
CA MET A 35 -10.41 13.20 -9.72
C MET A 35 -9.53 12.87 -10.93
N PRO A 36 -8.38 13.55 -11.11
CA PRO A 36 -7.42 13.14 -12.12
C PRO A 36 -6.88 11.74 -11.78
N ALA A 37 -6.75 10.88 -12.80
CA ALA A 37 -6.10 9.59 -12.63
C ALA A 37 -4.64 9.80 -12.19
N TYR A 38 -4.24 9.17 -11.09
CA TYR A 38 -2.88 9.24 -10.57
C TYR A 38 -2.55 7.93 -9.85
N SER A 39 -1.34 7.40 -10.06
CA SER A 39 -0.84 6.27 -9.28
C SER A 39 0.35 6.68 -8.44
N SER A 40 0.19 6.59 -7.13
CA SER A 40 1.14 7.01 -6.10
C SER A 40 2.34 6.09 -5.93
N ARG A 41 2.22 4.81 -6.30
CA ARG A 41 3.23 3.77 -6.05
C ARG A 41 3.49 2.88 -7.26
N ASN A 42 3.19 3.40 -8.45
CA ASN A 42 3.31 2.67 -9.71
C ASN A 42 2.72 1.24 -9.61
N LEU A 43 1.45 1.17 -9.17
CA LEU A 43 0.75 -0.10 -8.91
C LEU A 43 0.41 -0.86 -10.21
N HIS A 44 0.47 -0.14 -11.33
CA HIS A 44 0.22 -0.58 -12.69
C HIS A 44 1.53 -1.08 -13.31
N ARG A 45 1.80 -2.39 -13.22
CA ARG A 45 3.10 -2.95 -13.64
C ARG A 45 3.22 -3.10 -15.15
N GLU A 46 2.31 -3.87 -15.72
CA GLU A 46 2.18 -4.02 -17.16
C GLU A 46 0.82 -3.48 -17.56
N SER A 47 0.80 -2.57 -18.52
CA SER A 47 -0.43 -2.09 -19.15
C SER A 47 -0.31 -2.26 -20.66
N ASN A 48 -1.35 -2.83 -21.25
CA ASN A 48 -1.50 -2.91 -22.70
C ASN A 48 -2.98 -2.73 -23.08
N GLU A 49 -3.30 -2.83 -24.36
CA GLU A 49 -4.69 -2.68 -24.86
C GLU A 49 -5.66 -3.77 -24.39
N VAL A 50 -5.15 -4.88 -23.85
CA VAL A 50 -5.94 -6.05 -23.45
C VAL A 50 -6.12 -6.09 -21.95
N TYR A 51 -5.04 -5.98 -21.19
CA TYR A 51 -4.99 -6.16 -19.76
C TYR A 51 -4.07 -5.17 -19.03
N LEU A 52 -4.41 -4.94 -17.77
CA LEU A 52 -3.63 -4.19 -16.78
C LEU A 52 -3.33 -5.13 -15.60
N ASP A 53 -2.04 -5.27 -15.30
CA ASP A 53 -1.57 -6.00 -14.13
C ASP A 53 -1.42 -5.05 -12.95
N PHE A 54 -2.31 -5.24 -11.98
CA PHE A 54 -2.32 -4.52 -10.72
C PHE A 54 -1.63 -5.33 -9.64
N ALA A 55 -0.62 -4.74 -9.02
CA ALA A 55 0.10 -5.41 -7.95
C ALA A 55 0.45 -4.43 -6.83
N ILE A 56 0.09 -4.79 -5.60
CA ILE A 56 0.53 -4.03 -4.43
C ILE A 56 2.06 -4.15 -4.35
N GLY A 57 2.73 -3.01 -4.37
CA GLY A 57 4.14 -2.92 -4.02
C GLY A 57 4.83 -1.81 -4.78
N GLN A 58 5.20 -0.76 -4.02
CA GLN A 58 6.53 -0.17 -3.86
C GLN A 58 6.49 0.65 -2.53
N GLY A 59 7.64 0.87 -1.87
CA GLY A 59 7.75 1.73 -0.67
C GLY A 59 8.21 1.05 0.62
N ASN A 60 7.43 0.13 1.19
CA ASN A 60 7.68 -0.37 2.56
C ASN A 60 8.99 -1.18 2.73
N PHE A 61 9.53 -1.75 1.66
CA PHE A 61 10.73 -2.60 1.73
C PHE A 61 12.01 -1.82 2.00
N GLU A 62 12.11 -0.58 1.51
CA GLU A 62 13.26 0.29 1.77
C GLU A 62 13.36 0.59 3.26
N PHE A 63 12.28 1.17 3.82
CA PHE A 63 12.21 1.49 5.23
C PHE A 63 12.45 0.27 6.12
N MET A 64 11.83 -0.87 5.78
CA MET A 64 12.07 -2.13 6.48
C MET A 64 13.55 -2.49 6.49
N ALA A 65 14.20 -2.54 5.31
CA ALA A 65 15.62 -2.86 5.14
C ALA A 65 16.52 -1.89 5.93
N ARG A 66 16.25 -0.58 5.85
CA ARG A 66 16.99 0.46 6.57
C ARG A 66 16.89 0.27 8.08
N CYS A 67 15.69 0.05 8.62
CA CYS A 67 15.50 -0.21 10.05
C CYS A 67 16.24 -1.47 10.53
N GLY A 68 16.28 -2.51 9.70
CA GLY A 68 17.04 -3.73 9.98
C GLY A 68 18.53 -3.51 10.10
N ILE A 69 19.11 -2.89 9.07
CA ILE A 69 20.54 -2.56 9.02
C ILE A 69 20.88 -1.63 10.18
N ALA A 70 20.09 -0.58 10.40
CA ALA A 70 20.30 0.36 11.49
C ALA A 70 20.23 -0.30 12.88
N SER A 71 19.33 -1.27 13.08
CA SER A 71 19.24 -2.01 14.34
C SER A 71 20.48 -2.85 14.62
N VAL A 72 20.95 -3.60 13.62
CA VAL A 72 22.18 -4.42 13.74
C VAL A 72 23.40 -3.52 13.95
N MET A 73 23.54 -2.46 13.14
CA MET A 73 24.63 -1.50 13.24
C MET A 73 24.59 -0.72 14.56
N GLY A 74 23.41 -0.41 15.09
CA GLY A 74 23.23 0.19 16.41
C GLY A 74 23.77 -0.71 17.52
N VAL A 75 23.44 -2.00 17.49
CA VAL A 75 23.97 -2.98 18.45
C VAL A 75 25.50 -3.10 18.35
N VAL A 76 26.06 -3.18 17.14
CA VAL A 76 27.51 -3.16 16.91
C VAL A 76 28.15 -1.91 17.49
N THR A 77 27.52 -0.75 17.29
CA THR A 77 28.01 0.54 17.80
C THR A 77 27.98 0.58 19.32
N CYS A 78 26.93 0.06 19.97
CA CYS A 78 26.86 -0.05 21.42
C CYS A 78 27.97 -0.93 21.99
N PHE A 79 28.27 -2.08 21.35
CA PHE A 79 29.39 -2.92 21.76
C PHE A 79 30.74 -2.23 21.53
N MET A 80 30.92 -1.54 20.40
CA MET A 80 32.12 -0.76 20.12
C MET A 80 32.34 0.35 21.15
N LEU A 81 31.32 1.11 21.52
CA LEU A 81 31.39 2.15 22.53
C LEU A 81 31.70 1.57 23.92
N THR A 82 31.14 0.41 24.24
CA THR A 82 31.42 -0.33 25.47
C THR A 82 32.88 -0.81 25.51
N ALA A 83 33.39 -1.31 24.39
CA ALA A 83 34.78 -1.73 24.24
C ALA A 83 35.75 -0.55 24.44
N LEU A 84 35.45 0.60 23.82
CA LEU A 84 36.23 1.83 23.96
C LEU A 84 36.21 2.35 25.40
N LEU A 85 35.04 2.39 26.04
CA LEU A 85 34.90 2.84 27.43
C LEU A 85 35.61 1.89 28.40
N GLY A 86 35.46 0.58 28.21
CA GLY A 86 36.13 -0.44 29.03
C GLY A 86 37.66 -0.35 28.91
N SER A 87 38.16 -0.14 27.69
CA SER A 87 39.59 0.05 27.42
C SER A 87 40.12 1.35 28.01
N TRP A 88 39.34 2.43 27.97
CA TRP A 88 39.70 3.68 28.64
C TRP A 88 39.72 3.54 30.16
N ALA A 89 38.74 2.84 30.75
CA ALA A 89 38.68 2.60 32.19
C ALA A 89 39.84 1.75 32.71
N ARG A 90 40.29 0.78 31.90
CA ARG A 90 41.40 -0.14 32.25
C ARG A 90 42.77 0.32 31.77
N ARG A 91 42.89 1.54 31.21
CA ARG A 91 44.14 2.09 30.64
C ARG A 91 45.35 2.07 31.59
N HIS A 92 45.10 2.00 32.90
CA HIS A 92 46.13 1.97 33.94
C HIS A 92 46.64 0.56 34.28
N VAL A 93 45.91 -0.48 33.86
CA VAL A 93 46.20 -1.90 34.14
C VAL A 93 46.72 -2.59 32.89
N GLU A 94 46.07 -2.38 31.75
CA GLU A 94 46.40 -3.01 30.47
C GLU A 94 46.53 -1.97 29.36
N PRO A 95 47.33 -2.25 28.31
CA PRO A 95 47.36 -1.43 27.12
C PRO A 95 45.96 -1.28 26.49
N PHE A 96 45.61 -0.04 26.12
CA PHE A 96 44.28 0.27 25.57
C PHE A 96 43.87 -0.64 24.41
N TRP A 97 44.78 -0.87 23.47
CA TRP A 97 44.49 -1.64 22.26
C TRP A 97 44.34 -3.14 22.50
N SER A 98 44.98 -3.71 23.53
CA SER A 98 44.84 -5.13 23.85
C SER A 98 43.48 -5.41 24.49
N THR A 99 43.06 -4.60 25.46
CA THR A 99 41.73 -4.74 26.06
C THR A 99 40.62 -4.52 25.02
N PHE A 100 40.83 -3.59 24.08
CA PHE A 100 39.90 -3.37 22.97
C PHE A 100 39.83 -4.58 22.03
N SER A 101 40.97 -5.12 21.59
CA SER A 101 41.01 -6.28 20.71
C SER A 101 40.42 -7.52 21.37
N ASP A 102 40.67 -7.74 22.66
CA ASP A 102 40.18 -8.90 23.38
C ASP A 102 38.66 -8.85 23.55
N PHE A 103 38.11 -7.66 23.82
CA PHE A 103 36.67 -7.45 23.86
C PHE A 103 36.03 -7.66 22.47
N MET A 104 36.64 -7.11 21.42
CA MET A 104 36.16 -7.25 20.06
C MET A 104 36.35 -8.67 19.49
N ALA A 105 37.31 -9.45 19.98
CA ALA A 105 37.52 -10.84 19.60
C ALA A 105 36.55 -11.81 20.30
N ASN A 106 35.70 -11.31 21.20
CA ASN A 106 34.78 -12.13 21.96
C ASN A 106 33.73 -12.79 21.04
N GLY A 107 33.83 -14.12 20.89
CA GLY A 107 32.94 -14.92 20.05
C GLY A 107 31.48 -14.86 20.48
N PHE A 108 31.16 -14.60 21.75
CA PHE A 108 29.77 -14.46 22.21
C PHE A 108 29.11 -13.20 21.66
N ILE A 109 29.86 -12.10 21.52
CA ILE A 109 29.34 -10.83 20.97
C ILE A 109 29.02 -11.03 19.49
N TRP A 110 29.95 -11.60 18.72
CA TRP A 110 29.71 -11.91 17.32
C TRP A 110 28.64 -12.97 17.12
N GLY A 111 28.53 -13.95 18.00
CA GLY A 111 27.45 -14.93 18.00
C GLY A 111 26.07 -14.29 18.22
N PHE A 112 25.97 -13.32 19.14
CA PHE A 112 24.75 -12.55 19.36
C PHE A 112 24.38 -11.68 18.15
N ILE A 113 25.36 -10.95 17.59
CA ILE A 113 25.15 -10.12 16.38
C ILE A 113 24.73 -11.00 15.19
N ALA A 114 25.36 -12.16 15.01
CA ALA A 114 25.01 -13.12 13.97
C ALA A 114 23.59 -13.65 14.15
N CYS A 115 23.19 -14.00 15.38
CA CYS A 115 21.84 -14.46 15.68
C CYS A 115 20.79 -13.37 15.36
N LEU A 116 21.03 -12.12 15.79
CA LEU A 116 20.16 -10.99 15.48
C LEU A 116 20.05 -10.74 13.97
N SER A 117 21.18 -10.80 13.27
CA SER A 117 21.24 -10.61 11.82
C SER A 117 20.47 -11.72 11.07
N LEU A 118 20.60 -12.98 11.51
CA LEU A 118 19.87 -14.12 10.96
C LEU A 118 18.36 -14.01 11.22
N LEU A 119 17.96 -13.58 12.41
CA LEU A 119 16.56 -13.35 12.74
C LEU A 119 15.96 -12.28 11.83
N TYR A 120 16.65 -11.15 11.66
CA TYR A 120 16.21 -10.08 10.78
C TYR A 120 16.15 -10.54 9.31
N ALA A 121 17.18 -11.22 8.82
CA ALA A 121 17.19 -11.78 7.47
C ALA A 121 16.05 -12.80 7.26
N GLY A 122 15.75 -13.62 8.27
CA GLY A 122 14.65 -14.58 8.25
C GLY A 122 13.28 -13.89 8.18
N MET A 123 13.06 -12.83 8.96
CA MET A 123 11.82 -12.03 8.89
C MET A 123 11.69 -11.33 7.54
N PHE A 124 12.75 -10.65 7.08
CA PHE A 124 12.78 -9.99 5.79
C PHE A 124 12.46 -10.98 4.65
N TRP A 125 13.05 -12.17 4.70
CA TRP A 125 12.82 -13.23 3.73
C TRP A 125 11.37 -13.76 3.75
N ARG A 126 10.75 -13.89 4.93
CA ARG A 126 9.34 -14.29 5.05
C ARG A 126 8.41 -13.25 4.42
N VAL A 127 8.56 -11.98 4.79
CA VAL A 127 7.75 -10.88 4.24
C VAL A 127 7.93 -10.76 2.73
N MET A 128 9.18 -10.83 2.26
CA MET A 128 9.48 -10.85 0.83
C MET A 128 8.80 -12.02 0.12
N ARG A 129 8.82 -13.22 0.72
CA ARG A 129 8.13 -14.40 0.16
C ARG A 129 6.62 -14.18 0.09
N GLU A 130 5.99 -13.69 1.15
CA GLU A 130 4.54 -13.44 1.18
C GLU A 130 4.10 -12.52 0.05
N VAL A 131 4.81 -11.40 -0.17
CA VAL A 131 4.49 -10.46 -1.26
C VAL A 131 4.77 -11.05 -2.66
N THR A 132 5.73 -11.97 -2.78
CA THR A 132 6.06 -12.61 -4.06
C THR A 132 5.10 -13.77 -4.40
N ILE A 133 4.46 -14.39 -3.41
CA ILE A 133 3.63 -15.59 -3.58
C ILE A 133 2.28 -15.31 -4.26
N HIS A 134 1.76 -14.09 -4.13
CA HIS A 134 0.50 -13.72 -4.75
C HIS A 134 0.73 -13.20 -6.19
N PRO A 135 0.07 -13.79 -7.20
CA PRO A 135 0.14 -13.26 -8.55
C PRO A 135 -0.56 -11.89 -8.61
N PRO A 136 -0.21 -11.04 -9.58
CA PRO A 136 -0.90 -9.77 -9.79
C PRO A 136 -2.38 -10.01 -10.12
N ILE A 137 -3.22 -9.05 -9.76
CA ILE A 137 -4.62 -9.01 -10.16
C ILE A 137 -4.66 -8.45 -11.58
N ARG A 138 -5.33 -9.15 -12.48
CA ARG A 138 -5.36 -8.78 -13.88
C ARG A 138 -6.72 -8.25 -14.27
N PHE A 139 -6.77 -6.99 -14.70
CA PHE A 139 -7.96 -6.36 -15.25
C PHE A 139 -7.94 -6.54 -16.76
N ASN A 140 -8.98 -7.12 -17.36
CA ASN A 140 -9.08 -7.26 -18.81
C ASN A 140 -10.16 -6.34 -19.36
N ARG A 141 -9.70 -5.38 -20.15
CA ARG A 141 -10.55 -4.35 -20.75
C ARG A 141 -11.51 -4.92 -21.78
N GLN A 142 -11.02 -5.79 -22.67
CA GLN A 142 -11.81 -6.34 -23.78
C GLN A 142 -12.96 -7.22 -23.31
N ARG A 143 -12.74 -7.98 -22.23
CA ARG A 143 -13.75 -8.84 -21.60
C ARG A 143 -14.58 -8.13 -20.53
N ARG A 144 -14.14 -6.96 -20.06
CA ARG A 144 -14.70 -6.25 -18.90
C ARG A 144 -14.82 -7.16 -17.67
N GLU A 145 -13.73 -7.86 -17.37
CA GLU A 145 -13.63 -8.84 -16.28
C GLU A 145 -12.29 -8.68 -15.55
N VAL A 146 -12.27 -9.07 -14.28
CA VAL A 146 -11.09 -9.04 -13.40
C VAL A 146 -10.77 -10.46 -12.99
N ALA A 147 -9.53 -10.87 -13.22
CA ALA A 147 -9.00 -12.16 -12.80
C ALA A 147 -8.17 -11.99 -11.53
N PHE A 148 -8.48 -12.78 -10.51
CA PHE A 148 -7.64 -12.90 -9.32
C PHE A 148 -7.45 -14.36 -8.93
N VAL A 149 -6.37 -14.63 -8.20
CA VAL A 149 -6.05 -15.96 -7.70
C VAL A 149 -5.96 -15.88 -6.18
N PRO A 150 -6.90 -16.49 -5.42
CA PRO A 150 -6.98 -16.31 -3.97
C PRO A 150 -5.78 -16.93 -3.24
N THR A 151 -5.26 -18.04 -3.74
CA THR A 151 -4.12 -18.74 -3.15
C THR A 151 -3.26 -19.33 -4.27
N ARG A 152 -1.94 -19.37 -4.09
CA ARG A 152 -1.02 -19.94 -5.07
C ARG A 152 -1.45 -21.38 -5.43
N GLY A 153 -1.75 -21.60 -6.71
CA GLY A 153 -2.17 -22.90 -7.24
C GLY A 153 -3.68 -23.16 -7.21
N ALA A 154 -4.48 -22.25 -6.65
CA ALA A 154 -5.93 -22.29 -6.80
C ALA A 154 -6.34 -21.89 -8.22
N ALA A 155 -7.53 -22.32 -8.64
CA ALA A 155 -8.12 -21.89 -9.89
C ALA A 155 -8.35 -20.36 -9.88
N PRO A 156 -8.07 -19.66 -10.98
CA PRO A 156 -8.38 -18.23 -11.10
C PRO A 156 -9.89 -18.02 -11.05
N ILE A 157 -10.27 -16.91 -10.42
CA ILE A 157 -11.65 -16.46 -10.34
C ILE A 157 -11.79 -15.23 -11.22
N PHE A 158 -12.81 -15.24 -12.07
CA PHE A 158 -13.17 -14.14 -12.95
C PHE A 158 -14.40 -13.43 -12.39
N VAL A 159 -14.30 -12.11 -12.25
CA VAL A 159 -15.36 -11.26 -11.71
C VAL A 159 -15.69 -10.18 -12.75
N PRO A 160 -16.97 -9.99 -13.12
CA PRO A 160 -17.36 -8.90 -14.02
C PRO A 160 -16.94 -7.54 -13.46
N TRP A 161 -16.38 -6.68 -14.31
CA TRP A 161 -15.87 -5.36 -13.94
C TRP A 161 -16.93 -4.50 -13.23
N GLU A 162 -18.17 -4.53 -13.73
CA GLU A 162 -19.29 -3.74 -13.18
C GLU A 162 -19.80 -4.27 -11.82
N SER A 163 -19.38 -5.48 -11.42
CA SER A 163 -19.68 -6.07 -10.11
C SER A 163 -18.59 -5.86 -9.07
N VAL A 164 -17.44 -5.29 -9.46
CA VAL A 164 -16.33 -5.01 -8.55
C VAL A 164 -16.77 -3.93 -7.58
N ILE A 165 -16.71 -4.21 -6.27
CA ILE A 165 -17.06 -3.25 -5.24
C ILE A 165 -15.78 -2.53 -4.85
N ALA A 166 -15.77 -1.21 -4.94
CA ALA A 166 -14.63 -0.39 -4.55
C ALA A 166 -15.10 0.68 -3.58
N CYS A 167 -14.33 0.91 -2.53
CA CYS A 167 -14.59 1.93 -1.53
C CYS A 167 -13.30 2.55 -1.05
N VAL A 168 -13.41 3.75 -0.52
CA VAL A 168 -12.30 4.47 0.09
C VAL A 168 -12.60 4.68 1.56
N SER A 169 -11.67 4.27 2.41
CA SER A 169 -11.76 4.46 3.85
C SER A 169 -10.94 5.68 4.28
N ALA A 170 -11.54 6.56 5.08
CA ALA A 170 -10.89 7.61 5.84
C ALA A 170 -11.03 7.30 7.34
N GLY A 171 -9.93 6.94 7.97
CA GLY A 171 -9.88 6.58 9.38
C GLY A 171 -8.77 7.31 10.11
N ARG A 172 -8.59 6.92 11.37
CA ARG A 172 -7.52 7.40 12.22
C ARG A 172 -6.80 6.20 12.84
N THR A 173 -5.50 6.13 12.66
CA THR A 173 -4.63 5.19 13.37
C THR A 173 -4.15 5.86 14.65
N VAL A 174 -4.66 5.39 15.78
CA VAL A 174 -4.22 5.84 17.10
C VAL A 174 -2.95 5.09 17.46
N THR A 175 -1.86 5.83 17.62
CA THR A 175 -0.60 5.33 18.18
C THR A 175 -0.41 5.91 19.58
N GLU A 176 0.56 5.39 20.33
CA GLU A 176 0.87 5.88 21.68
C GLU A 176 1.24 7.37 21.71
N TYR A 177 1.74 7.92 20.60
CA TYR A 177 2.29 9.28 20.53
C TYR A 177 1.47 10.24 19.67
N ALA A 178 0.63 9.73 18.75
CA ALA A 178 -0.12 10.55 17.82
C ALA A 178 -1.35 9.83 17.27
N VAL A 179 -2.37 10.61 16.92
CA VAL A 179 -3.50 10.15 16.10
C VAL A 179 -3.20 10.53 14.66
N LEU A 180 -2.80 9.56 13.85
CA LEU A 180 -2.43 9.75 12.46
C LEU A 180 -3.65 9.47 11.56
N PRO A 181 -3.91 10.30 10.54
CA PRO A 181 -4.94 9.98 9.55
C PRO A 181 -4.51 8.75 8.73
N ALA A 182 -5.45 7.86 8.43
CA ALA A 182 -5.22 6.67 7.63
C ALA A 182 -6.23 6.60 6.49
N PHE A 183 -5.73 6.64 5.25
CA PHE A 183 -6.56 6.54 4.06
C PHE A 183 -6.21 5.29 3.29
N ASN A 184 -7.21 4.52 2.87
CA ASN A 184 -7.00 3.31 2.06
C ASN A 184 -8.00 3.25 0.93
N LEU A 185 -7.53 2.88 -0.26
CA LEU A 185 -8.38 2.33 -1.30
C LEU A 185 -8.61 0.85 -0.98
N MET A 186 -9.87 0.46 -0.90
CA MET A 186 -10.29 -0.91 -0.66
C MET A 186 -11.15 -1.36 -1.83
N PHE A 187 -10.90 -2.55 -2.37
CA PHE A 187 -11.85 -3.14 -3.30
C PHE A 187 -11.98 -4.64 -3.09
N CYS A 188 -13.20 -5.11 -3.32
CA CYS A 188 -13.69 -6.43 -3.05
C CYS A 188 -14.03 -7.11 -4.37
N LEU A 189 -13.32 -8.21 -4.64
CA LEU A 189 -13.60 -9.10 -5.75
C LEU A 189 -14.41 -10.27 -5.19
N ARG A 190 -15.71 -10.30 -5.53
CA ARG A 190 -16.65 -11.32 -5.08
C ARG A 190 -17.07 -12.22 -6.25
N GLN A 191 -16.98 -13.53 -6.04
CA GLN A 191 -17.59 -14.49 -6.96
C GLN A 191 -19.08 -14.65 -6.64
N ALA A 192 -19.94 -14.56 -7.65
CA ALA A 192 -21.39 -14.64 -7.49
C ALA A 192 -21.84 -16.00 -6.91
N ASP A 193 -21.24 -17.10 -7.37
CA ASP A 193 -21.73 -18.46 -7.14
C ASP A 193 -21.20 -19.09 -5.84
N THR A 194 -19.92 -18.89 -5.53
CA THR A 194 -19.22 -19.52 -4.39
C THR A 194 -19.18 -18.63 -3.14
N GLY A 195 -19.45 -17.33 -3.28
CA GLY A 195 -19.33 -16.36 -2.19
C GLY A 195 -17.89 -16.09 -1.76
N ASN A 196 -16.88 -16.55 -2.51
CA ASN A 196 -15.48 -16.22 -2.27
C ASN A 196 -15.27 -14.71 -2.43
N VAL A 197 -14.60 -14.10 -1.45
CA VAL A 197 -14.32 -12.66 -1.41
C VAL A 197 -12.83 -12.45 -1.21
N LEU A 198 -12.22 -11.65 -2.09
CA LEU A 198 -10.87 -11.12 -1.90
C LEU A 198 -10.96 -9.62 -1.63
N TRP A 199 -10.44 -9.20 -0.47
CA TRP A 199 -10.25 -7.79 -0.15
C TRP A 199 -8.82 -7.37 -0.44
N ILE A 200 -8.69 -6.28 -1.18
CA ILE A 200 -7.42 -5.65 -1.48
C ILE A 200 -7.42 -4.28 -0.82
N ASN A 201 -6.39 -4.04 -0.01
CA ASN A 201 -6.19 -2.79 0.70
C ASN A 201 -4.93 -2.11 0.20
N VAL A 202 -5.07 -0.91 -0.34
CA VAL A 202 -3.97 -0.08 -0.81
C VAL A 202 -3.89 1.16 0.07
N PRO A 203 -2.87 1.26 0.93
CA PRO A 203 -2.69 2.44 1.77
C PRO A 203 -2.29 3.64 0.91
N SER A 204 -2.88 4.79 1.20
CA SER A 204 -2.68 6.05 0.47
C SER A 204 -2.39 7.18 1.45
N GLY A 205 -1.59 8.18 1.03
CA GLY A 205 -1.21 9.30 1.89
C GLY A 205 -2.35 10.27 2.22
N HIS A 206 -3.35 10.37 1.34
CA HIS A 206 -4.53 11.22 1.51
C HIS A 206 -5.75 10.65 0.77
N LEU A 207 -6.95 11.11 1.13
CA LEU A 207 -8.21 10.64 0.52
C LEU A 207 -8.23 10.79 -1.01
N GLY A 208 -7.78 11.95 -1.50
CA GLY A 208 -7.72 12.21 -2.95
C GLY A 208 -6.82 11.23 -3.72
N ALA A 209 -5.72 10.76 -3.14
CA ALA A 209 -4.85 9.77 -3.77
C ALA A 209 -5.53 8.40 -3.84
N ALA A 210 -6.27 8.00 -2.80
CA ALA A 210 -7.01 6.75 -2.82
C ALA A 210 -8.11 6.75 -3.90
N ILE A 211 -8.81 7.88 -4.08
CA ILE A 211 -9.80 8.05 -5.15
C ILE A 211 -9.11 8.08 -6.52
N ALA A 212 -7.98 8.77 -6.65
CA ALA A 212 -7.24 8.87 -7.91
C ALA A 212 -6.66 7.53 -8.39
N GLU A 213 -6.26 6.65 -7.47
CA GLU A 213 -5.81 5.28 -7.80
C GLU A 213 -6.97 4.44 -8.35
N TRP A 214 -8.17 4.57 -7.78
CA TRP A 214 -9.37 3.94 -8.33
C TRP A 214 -9.71 4.50 -9.72
N GLU A 215 -9.62 5.81 -9.89
CA GLU A 215 -9.78 6.45 -11.20
C GLU A 215 -8.77 5.95 -12.22
N ALA A 216 -7.52 5.72 -11.85
CA ALA A 216 -6.52 5.18 -12.77
C ALA A 216 -6.93 3.79 -13.31
N ILE A 217 -7.45 2.91 -12.46
CA ILE A 217 -7.99 1.60 -12.88
C ILE A 217 -9.23 1.80 -13.78
N ARG A 218 -10.17 2.67 -13.38
CA ARG A 218 -11.40 2.93 -14.14
C ARG A 218 -11.10 3.52 -15.52
N VAL A 219 -10.26 4.55 -15.58
CA VAL A 219 -9.85 5.22 -16.82
C VAL A 219 -9.17 4.23 -17.75
N TYR A 220 -8.30 3.36 -17.23
CA TYR A 220 -7.74 2.27 -18.02
C TYR A 220 -8.82 1.35 -18.62
N MET A 221 -9.78 0.91 -17.81
CA MET A 221 -10.84 0.00 -18.24
C MET A 221 -11.81 0.63 -19.26
N GLU A 222 -12.11 1.92 -19.14
CA GLU A 222 -13.07 2.59 -20.01
C GLU A 222 -12.39 3.22 -21.24
N GLU A 223 -11.35 4.03 -21.04
CA GLU A 223 -10.71 4.85 -22.07
C GLU A 223 -9.48 4.19 -22.70
N GLY A 224 -8.79 3.32 -21.96
CA GLY A 224 -7.65 2.54 -22.44
C GLY A 224 -6.30 2.98 -21.85
N PRO A 225 -5.19 2.36 -22.30
CA PRO A 225 -3.86 2.58 -21.72
C PRO A 225 -3.30 3.98 -21.98
N ALA A 226 -3.72 4.66 -23.05
CA ALA A 226 -3.26 6.02 -23.35
C ALA A 226 -3.71 7.07 -22.33
N SER A 227 -4.79 6.79 -21.59
CA SER A 227 -5.33 7.66 -20.54
C SER A 227 -4.73 7.36 -19.15
N LEU A 228 -3.85 6.37 -19.03
CA LEU A 228 -3.15 6.13 -17.77
C LEU A 228 -2.20 7.30 -17.46
N PRO A 229 -2.08 7.71 -16.19
CA PRO A 229 -1.10 8.71 -15.82
C PRO A 229 0.31 8.23 -16.16
N PRO A 230 1.22 9.13 -16.53
CA PRO A 230 2.63 8.77 -16.62
C PRO A 230 3.09 8.24 -15.25
N ALA A 231 4.05 7.30 -15.29
CA ALA A 231 4.69 6.85 -14.05
C ALA A 231 5.24 8.08 -13.30
N PRO A 232 5.11 8.12 -11.96
CA PRO A 232 5.69 9.19 -11.16
C PRO A 232 7.19 9.27 -11.43
N ASP A 233 7.76 10.47 -11.30
CA ASP A 233 9.21 10.60 -11.31
C ASP A 233 9.79 9.83 -10.12
N GLU A 234 10.84 9.05 -10.36
CA GLU A 234 11.55 8.31 -9.32
C GLU A 234 12.02 9.24 -8.20
N GLU A 235 12.25 10.53 -8.50
CA GLU A 235 12.63 11.55 -7.52
C GLU A 235 11.61 11.73 -6.38
N PHE A 236 10.32 11.52 -6.65
CA PHE A 236 9.24 11.68 -5.66
C PHE A 236 8.72 10.34 -5.11
N GLU A 237 9.29 9.21 -5.51
CA GLU A 237 8.90 7.89 -5.04
C GLU A 237 9.73 7.44 -3.82
N GLU A 238 9.06 7.21 -2.70
CA GLU A 238 9.73 6.72 -1.49
C GLU A 238 10.41 5.36 -1.73
N GLY A 239 11.68 5.29 -1.35
CA GLY A 239 12.49 4.09 -1.42
C GLY A 239 13.32 3.93 -2.70
N THR A 240 13.28 4.91 -3.61
CA THR A 240 14.21 5.00 -4.74
C THR A 240 15.54 5.66 -4.33
N VAL A 241 16.54 5.56 -5.21
CA VAL A 241 17.82 6.25 -5.03
C VAL A 241 17.69 7.75 -5.35
N ALA A 242 16.86 8.10 -6.33
CA ALA A 242 16.60 9.50 -6.70
C ALA A 242 15.97 10.28 -5.53
N PHE A 243 14.94 9.73 -4.90
CA PHE A 243 14.32 10.30 -3.70
C PHE A 243 15.33 10.45 -2.56
N PHE A 244 16.25 9.49 -2.36
CA PHE A 244 17.29 9.59 -1.35
C PHE A 244 18.21 10.80 -1.60
N HIS A 245 18.59 11.05 -2.85
CA HIS A 245 19.41 12.20 -3.22
C HIS A 245 18.65 13.53 -3.08
N MET A 246 17.39 13.57 -3.49
CA MET A 246 16.51 14.72 -3.29
C MET A 246 16.37 15.04 -1.80
N ALA A 247 16.07 14.05 -0.96
CA ALA A 247 15.96 14.20 0.49
C ALA A 247 17.28 14.70 1.10
N ARG A 248 18.43 14.21 0.62
CA ARG A 248 19.74 14.70 1.07
C ARG A 248 19.96 16.17 0.74
N GLN A 249 19.61 16.60 -0.47
CA GLN A 249 19.73 18.00 -0.90
C GLN A 249 18.77 18.88 -0.09
N GLY A 250 17.51 18.46 0.04
CA GLY A 250 16.53 19.14 0.89
C GLY A 250 17.01 19.29 2.34
N TYR A 251 17.64 18.26 2.91
CA TYR A 251 18.22 18.35 4.25
C TYR A 251 19.39 19.32 4.34
N ARG A 252 20.24 19.37 3.29
CA ARG A 252 21.39 20.28 3.25
C ARG A 252 20.97 21.73 3.14
N ASP A 253 19.92 21.99 2.38
CA ASP A 253 19.52 23.35 2.03
C ASP A 253 18.57 23.96 3.09
N ASN A 254 17.78 23.13 3.80
CA ASN A 254 16.83 23.60 4.81
C ASN A 254 17.34 23.56 6.25
N PHE A 255 18.40 22.80 6.55
CA PHE A 255 18.89 22.64 7.92
C PHE A 255 20.35 23.10 8.10
N PRO A 256 20.72 23.55 9.32
CA PRO A 256 22.11 23.86 9.65
C PRO A 256 23.05 22.68 9.39
N TRP A 257 24.31 22.98 9.10
CA TRP A 257 25.33 21.98 8.76
C TRP A 257 25.43 20.82 9.78
N TRP A 258 25.26 21.09 11.08
CA TRP A 258 25.34 20.06 12.13
C TRP A 258 24.13 19.11 12.11
N GLN A 259 22.92 19.59 11.81
CA GLN A 259 21.75 18.75 11.62
C GLN A 259 21.86 17.92 10.34
N HIS A 260 22.42 18.48 9.27
CA HIS A 260 22.75 17.71 8.08
C HIS A 260 23.76 16.59 8.40
N TRP A 261 24.82 16.90 9.15
CA TRP A 261 25.87 15.94 9.49
C TRP A 261 25.41 14.84 10.46
N PHE A 262 24.85 15.22 11.61
CA PHE A 262 24.41 14.27 12.64
C PHE A 262 23.02 13.68 12.36
N GLY A 263 22.11 14.45 11.79
CA GLY A 263 20.73 14.04 11.56
C GLY A 263 20.52 13.28 10.24
N PHE A 264 21.23 13.66 9.17
CA PHE A 264 21.13 12.97 7.88
C PHE A 264 22.34 12.05 7.63
N LEU A 265 23.56 12.58 7.51
CA LEU A 265 24.71 11.78 7.06
C LEU A 265 25.03 10.62 8.01
N PHE A 266 25.09 10.90 9.32
CA PHE A 266 25.39 9.88 10.32
C PHE A 266 24.29 8.81 10.37
N VAL A 267 23.03 9.21 10.55
CA VAL A 267 21.89 8.27 10.59
C VAL A 267 21.83 7.39 9.33
N GLN A 268 21.98 7.99 8.15
CA GLN A 268 21.92 7.25 6.90
C GLN A 268 23.13 6.34 6.70
N ALA A 269 24.32 6.68 7.23
CA ALA A 269 25.47 5.78 7.20
C ALA A 269 25.22 4.49 8.02
N PHE A 270 24.64 4.60 9.22
CA PHE A 270 24.26 3.43 10.02
C PHE A 270 23.08 2.65 9.42
N GLY A 271 22.22 3.32 8.65
CA GLY A 271 21.12 2.70 7.91
C GLY A 271 21.49 2.03 6.59
N GLY A 272 22.78 1.96 6.22
CA GLY A 272 23.23 1.34 4.96
C GLY A 272 23.14 2.25 3.74
N TRP A 273 23.00 3.56 3.93
CA TRP A 273 23.03 4.59 2.88
C TRP A 273 21.96 4.34 1.80
N THR A 274 22.38 4.06 0.56
CA THR A 274 21.52 3.74 -0.59
C THR A 274 21.26 2.23 -0.76
N LEU A 275 21.91 1.36 0.03
CA LEU A 275 21.71 -0.09 -0.04
C LEU A 275 20.24 -0.49 0.18
N PRO A 276 19.50 0.07 1.16
CA PRO A 276 18.06 -0.20 1.30
C PRO A 276 17.24 0.10 0.05
N CYS A 277 17.59 1.15 -0.69
CA CYS A 277 16.89 1.53 -1.92
C CYS A 277 17.09 0.47 -3.02
N HIS A 278 18.32 -0.03 -3.18
CA HIS A 278 18.60 -1.12 -4.12
C HIS A 278 17.92 -2.43 -3.72
N ILE A 279 17.88 -2.75 -2.42
CA ILE A 279 17.14 -3.92 -1.91
C ILE A 279 15.65 -3.78 -2.21
N SER A 280 15.06 -2.61 -1.96
CA SER A 280 13.66 -2.32 -2.28
C SER A 280 13.37 -2.50 -3.76
N HIS A 281 14.19 -1.90 -4.63
CA HIS A 281 14.07 -2.04 -6.07
C HIS A 281 14.17 -3.51 -6.52
N TRP A 282 15.14 -4.27 -5.99
CA TRP A 282 15.30 -5.69 -6.27
C TRP A 282 14.08 -6.52 -5.83
N VAL A 283 13.55 -6.27 -4.63
CA VAL A 283 12.34 -6.96 -4.15
C VAL A 283 11.13 -6.60 -5.01
N ASN A 284 10.95 -5.32 -5.33
CA ASN A 284 9.82 -4.84 -6.11
C ASN A 284 9.83 -5.34 -7.55
N ASN A 285 11.01 -5.56 -8.14
CA ASN A 285 11.16 -6.05 -9.51
C ASN A 285 11.36 -7.56 -9.61
N ARG A 286 11.27 -8.27 -8.49
CA ARG A 286 11.34 -9.72 -8.48
C ARG A 286 10.13 -10.30 -9.22
N PRO A 287 10.31 -11.33 -10.05
CA PRO A 287 9.19 -12.05 -10.64
C PRO A 287 8.26 -12.58 -9.55
N LYS A 288 7.04 -12.04 -9.48
CA LYS A 288 5.98 -12.56 -8.62
C LYS A 288 5.53 -13.93 -9.11
N ALA A 289 4.69 -14.61 -8.33
CA ALA A 289 4.15 -15.91 -8.70
C ALA A 289 3.62 -15.88 -10.14
N GLY A 290 4.05 -16.88 -10.92
CA GLY A 290 3.69 -16.97 -12.33
C GLY A 290 2.17 -17.01 -12.49
N ILE A 291 1.68 -16.20 -13.41
CA ILE A 291 0.27 -16.13 -13.76
C ILE A 291 -0.18 -17.51 -14.28
N PRO A 292 -1.28 -18.08 -13.77
CA PRO A 292 -1.76 -19.39 -14.20
C PRO A 292 -2.00 -19.45 -15.72
N PRO A 293 -1.82 -20.63 -16.35
CA PRO A 293 -2.00 -20.78 -17.79
C PRO A 293 -3.42 -20.39 -18.25
N GLU A 294 -4.43 -20.64 -17.41
CA GLU A 294 -5.82 -20.24 -17.65
C GLU A 294 -5.97 -18.72 -17.79
N VAL A 295 -5.35 -17.95 -16.89
CA VAL A 295 -5.38 -16.48 -16.95
C VAL A 295 -4.60 -15.99 -18.18
N LYS A 296 -3.48 -16.64 -18.54
CA LYS A 296 -2.74 -16.30 -19.77
C LYS A 296 -3.56 -16.53 -21.03
N ALA A 297 -4.26 -17.66 -21.12
CA ALA A 297 -5.15 -17.96 -22.24
C ALA A 297 -6.34 -16.99 -22.28
N TRP A 298 -6.91 -16.64 -21.13
CA TRP A 298 -7.97 -15.64 -21.02
C TRP A 298 -7.52 -14.23 -21.43
N SER A 299 -6.22 -13.92 -21.26
CA SER A 299 -5.60 -12.63 -21.59
C SER A 299 -5.20 -12.48 -23.06
N THR A 300 -5.52 -13.43 -23.94
CA THR A 300 -5.24 -13.27 -25.37
C THR A 300 -6.18 -12.24 -26.00
N PRO A 301 -5.69 -11.40 -26.93
CA PRO A 301 -6.51 -10.38 -27.57
C PRO A 301 -7.69 -11.00 -28.32
N LEU A 302 -8.88 -10.43 -28.09
CA LEU A 302 -10.11 -10.77 -28.77
C LEU A 302 -10.32 -9.86 -30.00
N PRO A 303 -10.99 -10.36 -31.05
CA PRO A 303 -11.49 -9.52 -32.13
C PRO A 303 -12.42 -8.42 -31.59
N ALA A 304 -12.39 -7.23 -32.21
CA ALA A 304 -13.16 -6.05 -31.76
C ALA A 304 -14.67 -6.30 -31.65
N GLU A 305 -15.21 -7.23 -32.46
CA GLU A 305 -16.63 -7.61 -32.44
C GLU A 305 -17.03 -8.36 -31.15
N GLN A 306 -16.08 -9.04 -30.51
CA GLN A 306 -16.29 -9.81 -29.28
C GLN A 306 -15.98 -9.00 -28.01
N HIS A 307 -15.67 -7.71 -28.14
CA HIS A 307 -15.39 -6.87 -26.99
C HIS A 307 -16.69 -6.59 -26.23
N ALA A 308 -16.65 -6.87 -24.93
CA ALA A 308 -17.75 -6.55 -24.03
C ALA A 308 -17.91 -5.03 -23.95
N ARG A 309 -19.16 -4.56 -24.01
CA ARG A 309 -19.50 -3.13 -23.95
C ARG A 309 -20.01 -2.75 -22.56
N PRO A 310 -19.83 -1.49 -22.13
CA PRO A 310 -20.45 -0.97 -20.91
C PRO A 310 -21.96 -1.17 -20.90
N SER A 311 -22.54 -1.47 -19.74
CA SER A 311 -24.00 -1.53 -19.60
C SER A 311 -24.66 -0.17 -19.82
N ALA A 312 -25.92 -0.19 -20.25
CA ALA A 312 -26.71 1.03 -20.45
C ALA A 312 -26.89 1.81 -19.14
N GLU A 313 -26.98 1.11 -18.00
CA GLU A 313 -27.08 1.71 -16.67
C GLU A 313 -25.79 2.47 -16.31
N LEU A 314 -24.62 1.85 -16.51
CA LEU A 314 -23.34 2.50 -16.26
C LEU A 314 -23.16 3.76 -17.12
N LEU A 315 -23.56 3.70 -18.40
CA LEU A 315 -23.48 4.85 -19.31
C LEU A 315 -24.40 6.00 -18.88
N ALA A 316 -25.63 5.69 -18.48
CA ALA A 316 -26.59 6.69 -18.01
C ALA A 316 -26.10 7.39 -16.75
N GLN A 317 -25.68 6.62 -15.73
CA GLN A 317 -25.14 7.17 -14.48
C GLN A 317 -23.84 7.95 -14.72
N SER A 318 -22.96 7.45 -15.59
CA SER A 318 -21.70 8.13 -15.91
C SER A 318 -21.93 9.49 -16.58
N GLU A 319 -22.92 9.61 -17.48
CA GLU A 319 -23.21 10.90 -18.12
C GLU A 319 -23.86 11.88 -17.14
N GLU A 320 -24.73 11.39 -16.25
CA GLU A 320 -25.31 12.21 -15.19
C GLU A 320 -24.22 12.81 -14.29
N VAL A 321 -23.30 11.97 -13.81
CA VAL A 321 -22.17 12.39 -12.97
C VAL A 321 -21.26 13.34 -13.73
N ARG A 322 -20.92 13.06 -14.99
CA ARG A 322 -20.15 14.01 -15.84
C ARG A 322 -20.84 15.35 -15.98
N SER A 323 -22.16 15.37 -16.14
CA SER A 323 -22.93 16.61 -16.23
C SER A 323 -22.85 17.43 -14.94
N THR A 324 -22.87 16.75 -13.78
CA THR A 324 -22.70 17.34 -12.45
C THR A 324 -21.29 17.90 -12.25
N LEU A 325 -20.26 17.12 -12.62
CA LEU A 325 -18.86 17.55 -12.58
C LEU A 325 -18.60 18.77 -13.47
N ARG A 326 -19.20 18.84 -14.68
CA ARG A 326 -19.12 20.01 -15.57
C ARG A 326 -19.75 21.27 -14.96
N ARG A 327 -20.70 21.14 -14.03
CA ARG A 327 -21.30 22.26 -13.28
C ARG A 327 -20.43 22.71 -12.09
N GLY A 328 -19.28 22.07 -11.86
CA GLY A 328 -18.36 22.39 -10.76
C GLY A 328 -18.72 21.76 -9.42
N GLN A 329 -19.66 20.82 -9.38
CA GLN A 329 -20.02 20.05 -8.19
C GLN A 329 -19.10 18.82 -8.07
N THR A 330 -18.78 18.39 -6.85
CA THR A 330 -17.94 17.20 -6.62
C THR A 330 -18.77 15.91 -6.64
N LEU A 331 -18.12 14.75 -6.76
CA LEU A 331 -18.80 13.46 -6.61
C LEU A 331 -19.46 13.30 -5.24
N LEU A 332 -18.85 13.84 -4.19
CA LEU A 332 -19.41 13.78 -2.84
C LEU A 332 -20.66 14.65 -2.73
N ASP A 333 -20.71 15.79 -3.43
CA ASP A 333 -21.91 16.62 -3.53
C ASP A 333 -23.02 15.90 -4.30
N TYR A 334 -22.67 15.18 -5.37
CA TYR A 334 -23.61 14.37 -6.15
C TYR A 334 -24.30 13.32 -5.27
N PHE A 335 -23.55 12.66 -4.39
CA PHE A 335 -24.09 11.68 -3.44
C PHE A 335 -24.56 12.26 -2.11
N ASN A 336 -24.46 13.59 -1.93
CA ASN A 336 -24.77 14.28 -0.69
C ASN A 336 -24.05 13.67 0.56
N VAL A 337 -22.80 13.25 0.38
CA VAL A 337 -21.97 12.64 1.45
C VAL A 337 -21.11 13.72 2.12
N LYS A 338 -21.25 13.85 3.44
CA LYS A 338 -20.45 14.76 4.27
C LYS A 338 -19.55 13.98 5.22
N PHE A 339 -18.23 14.12 5.06
CA PHE A 339 -17.26 13.61 6.02
C PHE A 339 -17.26 14.48 7.29
N GLY A 340 -17.15 13.86 8.47
CA GLY A 340 -16.94 14.59 9.74
C GLY A 340 -18.18 15.12 10.48
N ASP A 341 -19.41 14.97 9.99
CA ASP A 341 -20.61 15.27 10.82
C ASP A 341 -20.68 14.30 12.00
N PRO A 342 -21.08 14.69 13.22
CA PRO A 342 -21.26 13.72 14.31
C PRO A 342 -22.30 12.66 13.91
N ALA A 343 -22.03 11.38 14.21
CA ALA A 343 -23.04 10.35 14.05
C ALA A 343 -24.27 10.75 14.87
N GLU A 344 -25.46 10.73 14.27
CA GLU A 344 -26.69 10.78 15.07
C GLU A 344 -26.60 9.68 16.12
N PRO A 345 -26.84 9.98 17.40
CA PRO A 345 -26.81 8.95 18.43
C PRO A 345 -27.80 7.89 18.01
N ALA A 346 -27.29 6.67 17.80
CA ALA A 346 -28.13 5.49 17.59
C ALA A 346 -29.17 5.52 18.71
N ALA A 347 -30.44 5.67 18.34
CA ALA A 347 -31.53 5.69 19.29
C ALA A 347 -31.38 4.45 20.17
N GLU A 348 -31.00 4.65 21.43
CA GLU A 348 -31.01 3.62 22.45
C GLU A 348 -32.40 3.00 22.38
N ALA A 349 -32.47 1.77 21.87
CA ALA A 349 -33.63 0.94 22.01
C ALA A 349 -33.84 0.79 23.52
N ALA A 350 -34.76 1.60 24.04
CA ALA A 350 -35.26 1.51 25.39
C ALA A 350 -35.93 0.14 25.57
N SER A 351 -35.14 -0.89 25.86
CA SER A 351 -35.62 -2.12 26.44
C SER A 351 -35.33 -2.07 27.92
N GLY A 352 -36.30 -1.54 28.67
CA GLY A 352 -36.38 -1.74 30.09
C GLY A 352 -36.62 -3.23 30.39
N SER A 353 -35.83 -3.78 31.29
CA SER A 353 -36.29 -4.54 32.45
C SER A 353 -35.10 -5.29 33.05
N ALA A 354 -34.63 -4.81 34.20
CA ALA A 354 -33.91 -5.67 35.12
C ALA A 354 -34.85 -6.79 35.61
N PRO A 355 -34.29 -7.95 35.97
CA PRO A 355 -34.77 -8.60 37.16
C PRO A 355 -33.65 -8.78 38.18
N ALA A 356 -34.02 -8.45 39.41
CA ALA A 356 -33.30 -8.74 40.64
C ALA A 356 -33.05 -10.25 40.79
N ARG A 357 -31.83 -10.67 41.13
CA ARG A 357 -31.33 -10.84 42.50
C ARG A 357 -29.87 -11.25 42.49
#